data_AF-A0AA35NS54-F1
#
_entry.id   AF-A0AA35NS54-F1
#
_cell.length_a   1.000
_cell.length_b   1.000
_cell.length_c   1.000
_cell.angle_alpha   90.00
_cell.angle_beta   90.00
_cell.angle_gamma   90.00
#
_symmetry.space_group_name_H-M   'P 1'
#
loop_
_entity.id
_entity.type
_entity.pdbx_description
1 polymer ?
#
loop_
_entity_poly.entity_id
_entity_poly.type
_entity_poly.pdbx_seq_one_letter_code
_entity_poly.pdbx_strand_id
1 'polypeptide(L)'
;MSYSVMDEWKSKLSKTSTSTYVVLAIIAAVFLVTVTRPSSSKGKSSKRKGSKKDKKSKGRFEKAPVPLTLEERIGNVSLRYNNELRDRSKDLINRFDSGDEKDVYERNYCNEMLLKLLIELDGIDLINVDESLRKSLKEKRKAVIKEIQATLKSLDSLK
;
A
#
# COMPACT_ATOMS: atom_id res chain seq x y z
N MET A 1 25.16 -41.15 -28.77
CA MET A 1 23.87 -40.57 -28.31
C MET A 1 24.14 -39.23 -27.65
N SER A 2 24.11 -38.12 -28.39
CA SER A 2 24.27 -36.76 -27.83
C SER A 2 23.39 -35.71 -28.53
N TYR A 3 22.44 -36.16 -29.35
CA TYR A 3 21.53 -35.27 -30.08
C TYR A 3 20.23 -34.96 -29.32
N SER A 4 19.82 -35.77 -28.32
CA SER A 4 18.51 -35.55 -27.67
C SER A 4 18.48 -34.38 -26.68
N VAL A 5 19.62 -34.02 -26.07
CA VAL A 5 19.64 -32.96 -25.05
C VAL A 5 19.48 -31.59 -25.70
N MET A 6 20.15 -31.34 -26.83
CA MET A 6 20.02 -30.07 -27.55
C MET A 6 18.59 -29.82 -28.06
N ASP A 7 17.92 -30.85 -28.55
CA ASP A 7 16.54 -30.73 -29.05
C ASP A 7 15.53 -30.52 -27.93
N GLU A 8 15.76 -31.13 -26.76
CA GLU A 8 14.95 -30.88 -25.57
C GLU A 8 15.06 -29.42 -25.12
N TRP A 9 16.27 -28.87 -25.08
CA TRP A 9 16.50 -27.47 -24.71
C TRP A 9 15.86 -26.50 -25.72
N LYS A 10 16.00 -26.75 -27.02
CA LYS A 10 15.35 -25.94 -28.05
C LYS A 10 13.82 -25.96 -27.93
N SER A 11 13.23 -27.12 -27.60
CA SER A 11 11.78 -27.25 -27.42
C SER A 11 11.26 -26.52 -26.17
N LYS A 12 12.09 -26.37 -25.13
CA LYS A 12 11.75 -25.58 -23.93
C LYS A 12 11.86 -24.08 -24.20
N LEU A 13 12.86 -23.65 -24.98
CA LEU A 13 13.04 -22.26 -25.41
C LEU A 13 11.96 -21.79 -26.40
N SER A 14 11.43 -22.68 -27.26
CA SER A 14 10.37 -22.33 -28.21
C SER A 14 8.96 -22.31 -27.59
N LYS A 15 8.77 -22.97 -26.44
CA LYS A 15 7.51 -22.99 -25.69
C LYS A 15 7.35 -21.83 -24.70
N THR A 16 8.40 -21.06 -24.46
CA THR A 16 8.31 -19.86 -23.62
C THR A 16 7.76 -18.69 -24.41
N SER A 17 6.51 -18.30 -24.13
CA SER A 17 5.85 -17.13 -24.72
C SER A 17 6.68 -15.87 -24.53
N THR A 18 6.59 -14.95 -25.51
CA THR A 18 7.19 -13.60 -25.52
C THR A 18 7.01 -12.83 -24.21
N SER A 19 5.92 -13.08 -23.48
CA SER A 19 5.66 -12.55 -22.13
C SER A 19 6.77 -12.86 -21.11
N THR A 20 7.35 -14.06 -21.12
CA THR A 20 8.42 -14.44 -20.18
C THR A 20 9.72 -13.65 -20.41
N TYR A 21 10.05 -13.36 -21.67
CA TYR A 21 11.19 -12.52 -22.01
C TYR A 21 10.99 -11.07 -21.59
N VAL A 22 9.76 -10.54 -21.72
CA VAL A 22 9.41 -9.20 -21.24
C VAL A 22 9.55 -9.11 -19.72
N VAL A 23 9.06 -10.12 -18.98
CA VAL A 23 9.18 -10.16 -17.51
C VAL A 23 10.63 -10.24 -17.07
N LEU A 24 11.46 -11.09 -17.70
CA LEU A 24 12.88 -11.19 -17.39
C LEU A 24 13.65 -9.89 -17.73
N ALA A 25 13.30 -9.23 -18.83
CA ALA A 25 13.90 -7.94 -19.21
C ALA A 25 13.55 -6.83 -18.22
N ILE A 26 12.31 -6.78 -17.72
CA ILE A 26 11.89 -5.79 -16.70
C ILE A 26 12.66 -6.01 -15.40
N ILE A 27 12.81 -7.26 -14.95
CA ILE A 27 13.57 -7.59 -13.73
C ILE A 27 15.03 -7.16 -13.86
N ALA A 28 15.67 -7.43 -15.00
CA ALA A 28 17.04 -7.01 -15.26
C ALA A 28 17.21 -5.48 -15.30
N ALA A 29 16.25 -4.76 -15.91
CA ALA A 29 16.27 -3.30 -15.98
C ALA A 29 16.12 -2.65 -14.58
N VAL A 30 15.21 -3.17 -13.74
CA VAL A 30 15.05 -2.68 -12.37
C VAL A 30 16.30 -2.94 -11.53
N PHE A 31 16.97 -4.08 -11.70
CA PHE A 31 18.20 -4.40 -10.98
C PHE A 31 19.38 -3.49 -11.38
N LEU A 32 19.48 -3.11 -12.67
CA LEU A 32 20.50 -2.16 -13.13
C LEU A 32 20.28 -0.74 -12.58
N VAL A 33 19.03 -0.29 -12.46
CA VAL A 33 18.68 1.04 -11.94
C VAL A 33 18.91 1.15 -10.42
N THR A 34 18.77 0.05 -9.67
CA THR A 34 19.01 0.07 -8.22
C THR A 34 20.49 -0.01 -7.85
N VAL A 35 21.32 -0.70 -8.64
CA VAL A 35 22.76 -0.84 -8.37
C VAL A 35 23.57 0.38 -8.83
N THR A 36 23.10 1.13 -9.83
CA THR A 36 23.85 2.26 -10.39
C THR A 36 23.51 3.63 -9.79
N ARG A 37 22.74 3.71 -8.69
CA ARG A 37 22.50 4.99 -8.01
C ARG A 37 23.80 5.54 -7.41
N PRO A 38 24.39 6.62 -7.96
CA PRO A 38 25.57 7.23 -7.38
C PRO A 38 25.18 7.93 -6.07
N SER A 39 25.78 7.50 -4.98
CA SER A 39 25.79 8.20 -3.68
C SER A 39 26.51 9.54 -3.84
N SER A 40 25.76 10.60 -4.16
CA SER A 40 26.27 11.97 -4.23
C SER A 40 26.19 12.63 -2.85
N SER A 41 27.00 12.15 -1.90
CA SER A 41 27.31 12.90 -0.68
C SER A 41 28.30 14.03 -1.01
N LYS A 42 27.79 15.16 -1.50
CA LYS A 42 28.58 16.38 -1.72
C LYS A 42 28.13 17.47 -0.76
N GLY A 43 28.87 17.59 0.35
CA GLY A 43 28.71 18.68 1.32
C GLY A 43 30.02 18.95 2.04
N LYS A 44 30.96 19.64 1.38
CA LYS A 44 32.20 20.14 2.00
C LYS A 44 32.11 21.64 2.24
N SER A 45 31.96 21.97 3.52
CA SER A 45 32.54 23.09 4.27
C SER A 45 32.82 24.44 3.56
N SER A 46 32.18 25.50 4.05
CA SER A 46 32.90 26.74 4.35
C SER A 46 32.35 27.43 5.60
N LYS A 47 33.25 28.13 6.27
CA LYS A 47 33.33 28.44 7.70
C LYS A 47 32.79 29.85 7.96
N ARG A 48 31.76 30.03 8.78
CA ARG A 48 31.52 31.29 9.52
C ARG A 48 31.07 31.03 10.96
N LYS A 49 31.65 31.85 11.82
CA LYS A 49 31.83 31.76 13.28
C LYS A 49 30.67 32.50 13.94
N GLY A 50 30.03 31.92 14.97
CA GLY A 50 29.00 32.64 15.73
C GLY A 50 28.27 31.81 16.80
N SER A 51 28.88 31.72 17.97
CA SER A 51 28.27 31.69 19.33
C SER A 51 27.13 30.73 19.74
N LYS A 52 27.36 30.15 20.92
CA LYS A 52 26.45 29.53 21.91
C LYS A 52 26.01 28.08 21.66
N LYS A 53 26.86 27.22 22.23
CA LYS A 53 26.66 25.81 22.54
C LYS A 53 25.74 25.69 23.77
N ASP A 54 24.43 25.58 23.55
CA ASP A 54 23.54 25.03 24.56
C ASP A 54 23.59 23.51 24.52
N LYS A 55 23.91 22.96 25.69
CA LYS A 55 24.10 21.55 25.93
C LYS A 55 22.74 20.84 25.98
N LYS A 56 22.54 19.91 25.05
CA LYS A 56 22.16 18.52 25.35
C LYS A 56 20.94 18.37 26.28
N SER A 57 19.73 18.63 25.77
CA SER A 57 18.61 17.78 26.17
C SER A 57 18.71 16.49 25.36
N LYS A 58 18.78 15.40 26.12
CA LYS A 58 18.99 14.04 25.62
C LYS A 58 17.94 13.74 24.55
N GLY A 59 18.40 13.19 23.43
CA GLY A 59 17.56 12.44 22.51
C GLY A 59 16.72 11.47 23.33
N ARG A 60 15.47 11.86 23.57
CA ARG A 60 14.42 10.93 23.91
C ARG A 60 14.32 10.12 22.63
N PHE A 61 14.87 8.91 22.64
CA PHE A 61 14.46 7.92 21.65
C PHE A 61 12.93 7.98 21.66
N GLU A 62 12.34 8.46 20.58
CA GLU A 62 10.91 8.30 20.37
C GLU A 62 10.69 6.81 20.59
N LYS A 63 9.93 6.47 21.63
CA LYS A 63 9.61 5.08 21.91
C LYS A 63 9.12 4.52 20.59
N ALA A 64 9.74 3.43 20.11
CA ALA A 64 9.27 2.74 18.93
C ALA A 64 7.74 2.60 19.07
N PRO A 65 6.96 2.99 18.03
CA PRO A 65 5.52 3.02 18.13
C PRO A 65 5.06 1.66 18.65
N VAL A 66 4.33 1.67 19.76
CA VAL A 66 3.79 0.45 20.35
C VAL A 66 2.96 -0.22 19.25
N PRO A 67 3.21 -1.50 18.92
CA PRO A 67 2.42 -2.18 17.90
C PRO A 67 0.96 -2.17 18.35
N LEU A 68 0.11 -1.59 17.51
CA LEU A 68 -1.34 -1.53 17.75
C LEU A 68 -1.86 -2.95 17.99
N THR A 69 -2.74 -3.09 18.99
CA THR A 69 -3.50 -4.31 19.18
C THR A 69 -4.38 -4.59 17.96
N LEU A 70 -4.80 -5.84 17.76
CA LEU A 70 -5.67 -6.21 16.63
C LEU A 70 -6.99 -5.42 16.63
N GLU A 71 -7.52 -5.14 17.83
CA GLU A 71 -8.71 -4.31 17.99
C GLU A 71 -8.47 -2.86 17.56
N GLU A 72 -7.37 -2.26 18.02
CA GLU A 72 -7.01 -0.90 17.64
C GLU A 72 -6.71 -0.79 16.14
N ARG A 73 -6.17 -1.84 15.50
CA ARG A 73 -5.99 -1.87 14.04
C ARG A 73 -7.34 -1.80 13.31
N ILE A 74 -8.32 -2.62 13.71
CA ILE A 74 -9.68 -2.55 13.15
C ILE A 74 -10.29 -1.16 13.41
N GLY A 75 -10.15 -0.66 14.63
CA GLY A 75 -10.65 0.66 15.02
C GLY A 75 -10.01 1.80 14.23
N ASN A 76 -8.71 1.75 13.98
CA ASN A 76 -7.99 2.75 13.22
C ASN A 76 -8.44 2.77 11.75
N VAL A 77 -8.62 1.59 11.13
CA VAL A 77 -9.18 1.53 9.76
C VAL A 77 -10.58 2.14 9.71
N SER A 78 -11.45 1.80 10.67
CA SER A 78 -12.79 2.38 10.76
C SER A 78 -12.73 3.91 10.92
N LEU A 79 -11.84 4.41 11.77
CA LEU A 79 -11.66 5.83 12.01
C LEU A 79 -11.16 6.57 10.77
N ARG A 80 -10.19 6.01 10.05
CA ARG A 80 -9.69 6.57 8.79
C ARG A 80 -10.77 6.61 7.72
N TYR A 81 -11.53 5.53 7.57
CA TYR A 81 -12.68 5.52 6.67
C TYR A 81 -13.67 6.64 7.00
N ASN A 82 -14.08 6.74 8.27
CA ASN A 82 -15.06 7.74 8.70
C ASN A 82 -14.57 9.17 8.54
N ASN A 83 -13.31 9.45 8.86
CA ASN A 83 -12.78 10.81 8.86
C ASN A 83 -12.32 11.29 7.47
N GLU A 84 -11.77 10.40 6.65
CA GLU A 84 -11.11 10.78 5.40
C GLU A 84 -12.00 10.52 4.17
N LEU A 85 -12.80 9.45 4.19
CA LEU A 85 -13.41 8.91 2.98
C LEU A 85 -14.93 8.90 3.00
N ARG A 86 -15.58 8.73 4.15
CA ARG A 86 -17.03 8.54 4.23
C ARG A 86 -17.80 9.72 3.65
N ASP A 87 -17.59 10.91 4.19
CA ASP A 87 -18.30 12.11 3.73
C ASP A 87 -17.81 12.54 2.35
N ARG A 88 -16.50 12.46 2.11
CA ARG A 88 -15.89 12.76 0.80
C ARG A 88 -16.49 11.91 -0.33
N SER A 89 -16.64 10.61 -0.12
CA SER A 89 -17.25 9.69 -1.08
C SER A 89 -18.74 9.97 -1.24
N LYS A 90 -19.46 10.21 -0.13
CA LYS A 90 -20.89 10.52 -0.16
C LYS A 90 -21.17 11.80 -0.94
N ASP A 91 -20.39 12.85 -0.70
CA ASP A 91 -20.52 14.11 -1.40
C ASP A 91 -20.19 13.96 -2.88
N LEU A 92 -19.19 13.14 -3.23
CA LEU A 92 -18.86 12.84 -4.62
C LEU A 92 -20.02 12.12 -5.31
N ILE A 93 -20.54 11.05 -4.70
CA ILE A 93 -21.68 10.26 -5.23
C ILE A 93 -22.87 11.16 -5.57
N ASN A 94 -23.13 12.19 -4.76
CA ASN A 94 -24.28 13.08 -4.96
C ASN A 94 -24.07 14.11 -6.08
N ARG A 95 -22.83 14.52 -6.35
CA ARG A 95 -22.52 15.62 -7.29
C ARG A 95 -21.83 15.18 -8.58
N PHE A 96 -21.47 13.90 -8.68
CA PHE A 96 -20.58 13.36 -9.69
C PHE A 96 -21.02 13.73 -11.12
N ASP A 97 -20.09 14.30 -11.87
CA ASP A 97 -20.20 14.51 -13.31
C ASP A 97 -19.08 13.77 -14.05
N SER A 98 -19.43 12.84 -14.95
CA SER A 98 -18.43 12.13 -15.77
C SER A 98 -17.77 12.99 -16.84
N GLY A 99 -18.33 14.17 -17.12
CA GLY A 99 -17.68 15.20 -17.94
C GLY A 99 -16.60 15.98 -17.19
N ASP A 100 -16.61 15.99 -15.86
CA ASP A 100 -15.59 16.66 -15.04
C ASP A 100 -14.43 15.71 -14.72
N GLU A 101 -13.27 16.00 -15.31
CA GLU A 101 -12.03 15.25 -15.06
C GLU A 101 -11.66 15.19 -13.56
N LYS A 102 -12.00 16.24 -12.79
CA LYS A 102 -11.75 16.26 -11.35
C LYS A 102 -12.59 15.23 -10.60
N ASP A 103 -13.87 15.10 -10.95
CA ASP A 103 -14.76 14.14 -10.31
C ASP A 103 -14.37 12.70 -10.67
N VAL A 104 -13.94 12.46 -11.92
CA VAL A 104 -13.39 11.16 -12.35
C VAL A 104 -12.12 10.81 -11.57
N TYR A 105 -11.19 11.76 -11.43
CA TYR A 105 -9.98 11.58 -10.63
C TYR A 105 -10.32 11.29 -9.16
N GLU A 106 -11.24 12.06 -8.60
CA GLU A 106 -11.68 11.97 -7.21
C GLU A 106 -12.34 10.61 -6.92
N ARG A 107 -13.16 10.09 -7.85
CA ARG A 107 -13.75 8.74 -7.76
C ARG A 107 -12.66 7.69 -7.70
N ASN A 108 -11.69 7.76 -8.62
CA ASN A 108 -10.59 6.80 -8.67
C ASN A 108 -9.73 6.87 -7.40
N TYR A 109 -9.46 8.08 -6.89
CA TYR A 109 -8.77 8.28 -5.62
C TYR A 109 -9.53 7.61 -4.46
N CYS A 110 -10.83 7.87 -4.32
CA CYS A 110 -11.64 7.30 -3.26
C CYS A 110 -11.67 5.77 -3.34
N ASN A 111 -11.87 5.21 -4.54
CA ASN A 111 -11.84 3.76 -4.77
C ASN A 111 -10.52 3.13 -4.33
N GLU A 112 -9.38 3.68 -4.77
CA GLU A 112 -8.05 3.17 -4.39
C GLU A 112 -7.81 3.25 -2.88
N MET A 113 -8.25 4.32 -2.23
CA MET A 113 -8.10 4.48 -0.79
C MET A 113 -8.99 3.52 0.00
N LEU A 114 -10.23 3.30 -0.44
CA LEU A 114 -11.12 2.31 0.16
C LEU A 114 -10.58 0.88 -0.01
N LEU A 115 -10.01 0.54 -1.17
CA LEU A 115 -9.34 -0.75 -1.41
C LEU A 115 -8.15 -0.95 -0.46
N LYS A 116 -7.31 0.07 -0.25
CA LYS A 116 -6.20 -0.01 0.71
C LYS A 116 -6.67 -0.33 2.13
N LEU A 117 -7.79 0.26 2.56
CA LEU A 117 -8.38 -0.03 3.87
C LEU A 117 -8.89 -1.49 3.96
N LEU A 118 -9.49 -2.02 2.88
CA LEU A 118 -9.92 -3.43 2.84
C LEU A 118 -8.72 -4.38 2.95
N ILE A 119 -7.64 -4.11 2.21
CA ILE A 119 -6.41 -4.92 2.28
C ILE A 119 -5.83 -4.88 3.70
N GLU A 120 -5.87 -3.72 4.36
CA GLU A 120 -5.39 -3.58 5.75
C GLU A 120 -6.21 -4.43 6.72
N LEU A 121 -7.55 -4.49 6.55
CA LEU A 121 -8.45 -5.33 7.34
C LEU A 121 -8.22 -6.83 7.08
N ASP A 122 -7.99 -7.23 5.83
CA ASP A 122 -7.69 -8.61 5.45
C ASP A 122 -6.33 -9.06 6.02
N GLY A 123 -5.38 -8.14 6.17
CA GLY A 123 -4.11 -8.36 6.85
C GLY A 123 -4.18 -8.48 8.38
N ILE A 124 -5.37 -8.49 8.98
CA ILE A 124 -5.57 -8.72 10.43
C ILE A 124 -5.83 -10.22 10.64
N ASP A 125 -4.77 -10.96 10.95
CA ASP A 125 -4.86 -12.38 11.26
C ASP A 125 -5.43 -12.62 12.68
N LEU A 126 -6.43 -13.49 12.77
CA LEU A 126 -7.13 -13.84 14.01
C LEU A 126 -6.92 -15.30 14.43
N ILE A 127 -6.05 -16.06 13.74
CA ILE A 127 -5.84 -17.51 13.97
C ILE A 127 -5.31 -17.80 15.37
N ASN A 128 -4.47 -16.93 15.94
CA ASN A 128 -3.83 -17.14 17.24
C ASN A 128 -4.52 -16.38 18.39
N VAL A 129 -5.73 -15.87 18.18
CA VAL A 129 -6.50 -15.15 19.20
C VAL A 129 -7.38 -16.14 19.98
N ASP A 130 -7.52 -15.92 21.29
CA ASP A 130 -8.44 -16.64 22.16
C ASP A 130 -9.87 -16.66 21.58
N GLU A 131 -10.57 -17.79 21.70
CA GLU A 131 -11.87 -17.99 21.05
C GLU A 131 -12.91 -16.96 21.48
N SER A 132 -12.87 -16.53 22.75
CA SER A 132 -13.78 -15.52 23.31
C SER A 132 -13.61 -14.15 22.62
N LEU A 133 -12.37 -13.71 22.42
CA LEU A 133 -12.04 -12.43 21.77
C LEU A 133 -12.15 -12.50 20.25
N ARG A 134 -11.82 -13.66 19.67
CA ARG A 134 -11.84 -13.90 18.22
C ARG A 134 -13.21 -13.62 17.62
N LYS A 135 -14.29 -14.07 18.27
CA LYS A 135 -15.65 -13.85 17.77
C LYS A 135 -15.98 -12.35 17.70
N SER A 136 -15.70 -11.60 18.76
CA SER A 136 -15.93 -10.15 18.81
C SER A 136 -15.11 -9.41 17.73
N LEU A 137 -13.83 -9.75 17.56
CA LEU A 137 -12.98 -9.14 16.54
C LEU A 137 -13.43 -9.47 15.12
N LYS A 138 -13.88 -10.71 14.86
CA LYS A 138 -14.46 -11.09 13.57
C LYS A 138 -15.69 -10.27 13.24
N GLU A 139 -16.60 -10.08 14.20
CA GLU A 139 -17.81 -9.30 14.03
C GLU A 139 -17.49 -7.82 13.76
N LYS A 140 -16.60 -7.22 14.56
CA LYS A 140 -16.12 -5.85 14.34
C LYS A 140 -15.49 -5.67 12.96
N ARG A 141 -14.54 -6.55 12.59
CA ARG A 141 -13.89 -6.51 11.27
C ARG A 141 -14.91 -6.61 10.13
N LYS A 142 -15.86 -7.55 10.24
CA LYS A 142 -16.91 -7.76 9.22
C LYS A 142 -17.81 -6.54 9.07
N ALA A 143 -18.15 -5.87 10.17
CA ALA A 143 -18.95 -4.64 10.13
C ALA A 143 -18.25 -3.55 9.33
N VAL A 144 -16.98 -3.28 9.64
CA VAL A 144 -16.18 -2.25 8.94
C VAL A 144 -16.00 -2.60 7.45
N ILE A 145 -15.69 -3.87 7.12
CA ILE A 145 -15.59 -4.34 5.73
C ILE A 145 -16.90 -4.05 4.98
N LYS A 146 -18.05 -4.37 5.59
CA LYS A 146 -19.36 -4.18 4.95
C LYS A 146 -19.65 -2.71 4.65
N GLU A 147 -19.30 -1.81 5.56
CA GLU A 147 -19.47 -0.37 5.35
C GLU A 147 -18.60 0.15 4.21
N ILE A 148 -17.31 -0.21 4.20
CA ILE A 148 -16.37 0.20 3.15
C ILE A 148 -16.80 -0.35 1.78
N GLN A 149 -17.17 -1.63 1.72
CA GLN A 149 -17.65 -2.27 0.48
C GLN A 149 -18.94 -1.65 -0.04
N ALA A 150 -19.85 -1.22 0.83
CA ALA A 150 -21.08 -0.55 0.41
C ALA A 150 -20.76 0.77 -0.31
N THR A 151 -19.87 1.58 0.26
CA THR A 151 -19.44 2.86 -0.34
C THR A 151 -18.68 2.65 -1.65
N LEU A 152 -17.77 1.66 -1.68
CA LEU A 152 -17.00 1.32 -2.87
C LEU A 152 -17.92 0.89 -4.03
N LYS A 153 -18.93 0.06 -3.73
CA LYS A 153 -19.94 -0.33 -4.73
C LYS A 153 -20.73 0.87 -5.27
N SER A 154 -21.06 1.84 -4.42
CA SER A 154 -21.73 3.07 -4.86
C SER A 154 -20.84 3.90 -5.78
N LEU A 155 -19.55 4.07 -5.44
CA LEU A 155 -18.60 4.79 -6.27
C LEU A 155 -18.34 4.10 -7.62
N ASP A 156 -18.17 2.78 -7.63
CA ASP A 156 -17.98 1.98 -8.86
C ASP A 156 -19.18 2.04 -9.81
N SER A 157 -20.37 2.34 -9.28
CA SER A 157 -21.57 2.49 -10.11
C SER A 157 -21.65 3.83 -10.85
N LEU A 158 -20.80 4.80 -10.49
CA LEU A 158 -20.72 6.10 -11.16
C LEU A 158 -20.02 5.95 -12.51
N LYS A 159 -20.73 6.27 -13.60
CA LYS A 159 -20.24 6.13 -14.99
C LYS A 159 -19.83 7.46 -15.58
#